data_AF-A0A950NJ62-F1
#
_entry.id   AF-A0A950NJ62-F1
#
_cell.length_a   1.000
_cell.length_b   1.000
_cell.length_c   1.000
_cell.angle_alpha   90.00
_cell.angle_beta   90.00
_cell.angle_gamma   90.00
#
_symmetry.space_group_name_H-M   'P 1'
#
loop_
_entity.id
_entity.type
_entity.pdbx_description
1 polymer ?
#
loop_
_entity_poly.entity_id
_entity_poly.type
_entity_poly.pdbx_seq_one_letter_code
_entity_poly.pdbx_strand_id
1 'polypeptide(L)' 'MRQILDSEQYVQVPPMMLSDPFYRITYLIKEEIRKYKWIEGEKGRHLTWEQARKEWTELHRAKYEQFLIDTLRFPEE' A
#
# COMPACT_ATOMS: atom_id res chain seq x y z
N MET A 1 -7.08 12.00 -3.69
CA MET A 1 -6.53 10.87 -2.90
C MET A 1 -5.96 9.71 -3.74
N ARG A 2 -5.70 9.84 -5.05
CA ARG A 2 -5.55 8.64 -5.93
C ARG A 2 -4.43 8.76 -7.00
N GLN A 3 -3.18 8.95 -6.61
CA GLN A 3 -2.05 8.88 -7.57
C GLN A 3 -0.79 8.20 -7.02
N ILE A 4 -0.69 8.00 -5.70
CA ILE A 4 0.53 7.47 -5.06
C ILE A 4 0.81 6.03 -5.50
N LEU A 5 -0.23 5.21 -5.68
CA LEU A 5 -0.08 3.79 -6.04
C LEU A 5 -0.07 3.53 -7.56
N ASP A 6 -0.30 4.54 -8.39
CA ASP A 6 -0.43 4.33 -9.84
C ASP A 6 0.92 4.16 -10.53
N SER A 7 2.00 4.66 -9.94
CA SER A 7 3.36 4.49 -10.45
C SER A 7 4.32 4.03 -9.36
N GLU A 8 5.36 3.31 -9.76
CA GLU A 8 6.46 2.92 -8.86
C GLU A 8 7.31 4.11 -8.43
N GLN A 9 7.25 5.24 -9.16
CA GLN A 9 8.11 6.40 -8.97
C GLN A 9 8.06 6.95 -7.55
N TYR A 10 9.18 7.46 -7.08
CA TYR A 10 9.20 8.18 -5.81
C TYR A 10 8.34 9.44 -5.93
N VAL A 11 7.41 9.60 -4.97
CA VAL A 11 6.59 10.80 -4.85
C VAL A 11 7.16 11.58 -3.68
N GLN A 12 7.70 12.78 -3.93
CA GLN A 12 8.13 13.65 -2.84
C GLN A 12 6.92 14.01 -1.98
N VAL A 13 7.05 13.75 -0.68
CA VAL A 13 5.99 13.97 0.29
C VAL A 13 6.23 15.29 1.02
N PRO A 14 5.35 16.29 0.89
CA PRO A 14 5.41 17.48 1.73
C PRO A 14 5.24 17.08 3.20
N PRO A 15 6.01 17.65 4.15
CA PRO A 15 5.92 17.28 5.57
C PRO A 15 4.50 17.36 6.16
N MET A 16 3.68 18.30 5.68
CA MET A 16 2.27 18.46 6.08
C MET A 16 1.36 17.27 5.69
N MET A 17 1.75 16.46 4.71
CA MET A 17 1.00 15.26 4.31
C MET A 17 1.39 14.03 5.15
N LEU A 18 2.50 14.07 5.90
CA LEU A 18 2.87 13.00 6.84
C LEU A 18 1.95 12.93 8.06
N SER A 19 1.30 14.05 8.41
CA SER A 19 0.27 14.10 9.45
C SER A 19 -1.10 13.59 8.97
N ASP A 20 -1.31 13.41 7.67
CA ASP A 20 -2.52 12.77 7.15
C ASP A 20 -2.37 11.24 7.28
N PRO A 21 -3.17 10.57 8.14
CA PRO A 21 -3.06 9.13 8.35
C PRO A 21 -3.37 8.34 7.07
N PHE A 22 -4.28 8.80 6.20
CA PHE A 22 -4.60 8.12 4.94
C PHE A 22 -3.43 8.21 3.97
N TYR A 23 -2.77 9.36 3.92
CA TYR A 23 -1.55 9.53 3.14
C TYR A 23 -0.45 8.59 3.64
N ARG A 24 -0.19 8.60 4.95
CA ARG A 24 0.85 7.77 5.57
C ARG A 24 0.60 6.28 5.30
N ILE A 25 -0.64 5.83 5.45
CA ILE A 25 -1.06 4.46 5.12
C ILE A 25 -0.78 4.14 3.65
N THR A 26 -1.18 5.03 2.74
CA THR A 26 -0.98 4.83 1.29
C THR A 26 0.51 4.77 0.92
N TYR A 27 1.35 5.58 1.56
CA TYR A 27 2.80 5.56 1.38
C TYR A 27 3.41 4.24 1.87
N LEU A 28 3.02 3.76 3.06
CA LEU A 28 3.49 2.47 3.59
C LEU A 28 3.10 1.30 2.68
N ILE A 29 1.88 1.30 2.15
CA ILE A 29 1.42 0.30 1.17
C ILE A 29 2.30 0.33 -0.08
N LYS A 30 2.69 1.51 -0.56
CA LYS A 30 3.58 1.64 -1.73
C LYS A 30 4.94 0.99 -1.48
N GLU A 31 5.54 1.22 -0.31
CA GLU A 31 6.83 0.62 0.04
C GLU A 31 6.73 -0.90 0.17
N GLU A 32 5.62 -1.42 0.72
CA GLU A 32 5.37 -2.87 0.79
C GLU A 32 5.22 -3.51 -0.59
N ILE A 33 4.54 -2.85 -1.54
CA ILE A 33 4.43 -3.33 -2.92
C ILE A 33 5.80 -3.34 -3.62
N ARG A 34 6.63 -2.30 -3.41
CA ARG A 34 8.01 -2.29 -3.94
C ARG A 34 8.84 -3.44 -3.39
N LYS A 35 8.77 -3.67 -2.09
CA LYS A 35 9.46 -4.77 -1.43
C LYS A 35 9.00 -6.12 -1.98
N TYR A 36 7.70 -6.31 -2.16
CA TYR A 36 7.13 -7.51 -2.78
C TYR A 36 7.66 -7.73 -4.21
N LYS A 37 7.62 -6.67 -5.06
CA LYS A 37 8.17 -6.72 -6.42
C LYS A 37 9.65 -7.09 -6.44
N TRP A 38 10.44 -6.54 -5.52
CA TRP A 38 11.87 -6.88 -5.40
C TRP A 38 12.07 -8.35 -5.00
N ILE A 39 11.37 -8.83 -3.97
CA ILE A 39 11.45 -10.23 -3.51
C ILE A 39 11.05 -11.22 -4.62
N GLU A 40 9.98 -10.94 -5.36
CA GLU A 40 9.59 -11.79 -6.49
C GLU A 40 10.61 -11.73 -7.63
N GLY A 41 11.24 -10.57 -7.84
CA GLY A 41 12.37 -10.41 -8.76
C GLY A 41 13.55 -11.31 -8.41
N GLU A 42 13.92 -11.41 -7.12
CA GLU A 42 14.97 -12.33 -6.63
C GLU A 42 14.61 -13.81 -6.87
N LYS A 43 13.31 -14.13 -7.00
CA LYS A 43 12.81 -15.48 -7.36
C LYS A 43 12.73 -15.70 -8.87
N GLY A 44 13.17 -14.74 -9.69
CA GLY A 44 13.08 -14.78 -11.16
C GLY A 44 11.74 -14.32 -11.73
N ARG A 45 10.80 -13.82 -10.90
CA ARG A 45 9.53 -13.25 -11.35
C ARG A 45 9.65 -11.73 -11.43
N HIS A 46 10.05 -11.23 -12.59
CA HIS A 46 10.14 -9.79 -12.85
C HIS A 46 8.75 -9.19 -13.11
N LEU A 47 8.03 -8.88 -12.04
CA LEU A 47 6.70 -8.27 -12.11
C LEU A 47 6.77 -6.82 -12.58
N THR A 48 5.79 -6.39 -13.39
CA THR A 48 5.53 -4.96 -13.58
C THR A 48 4.96 -4.36 -12.30
N TRP A 49 5.02 -3.03 -12.16
CA TRP A 49 4.41 -2.35 -11.01
C TRP A 49 2.91 -2.67 -10.87
N GLU A 50 2.18 -2.70 -11.99
CA GLU A 50 0.75 -3.02 -12.00
C GLU A 50 0.48 -4.45 -11.52
N GLN A 51 1.29 -5.43 -11.97
CA GLN A 51 1.19 -6.81 -11.53
C GLN A 51 1.49 -6.95 -10.03
N ALA A 52 2.60 -6.36 -9.57
CA ALA A 52 2.97 -6.39 -8.15
C ALA A 52 1.90 -5.73 -7.27
N ARG A 53 1.35 -4.58 -7.70
CA ARG A 53 0.25 -3.91 -6.99
C ARG A 53 -0.98 -4.81 -6.92
N LYS A 54 -1.37 -5.42 -8.04
CA LYS A 54 -2.54 -6.29 -8.10
C LYS A 54 -2.37 -7.52 -7.21
N GLU A 55 -1.28 -8.27 -7.36
CA GLU A 55 -1.01 -9.47 -6.58
C GLU A 55 -0.89 -9.15 -5.08
N TRP A 56 -0.16 -8.10 -4.71
CA TRP A 56 -0.06 -7.68 -3.31
C TRP A 56 -1.42 -7.28 -2.74
N THR A 57 -2.23 -6.54 -3.51
CA THR A 57 -3.58 -6.16 -3.09
C THR A 57 -4.45 -7.38 -2.89
N GLU A 58 -4.47 -8.34 -3.82
CA GLU A 58 -5.27 -9.57 -3.67
C GLU A 58 -4.87 -10.38 -2.43
N LEU A 59 -3.57 -10.48 -2.14
CA LEU A 59 -3.05 -11.18 -0.97
C LEU A 59 -3.40 -10.52 0.37
N HIS A 60 -3.44 -9.18 0.40
CA HIS A 60 -3.52 -8.42 1.67
C HIS A 60 -4.86 -7.70 1.87
N ARG A 61 -5.68 -7.52 0.82
CA ARG A 61 -6.95 -6.77 0.86
C ARG A 61 -7.88 -7.28 1.94
N ALA A 62 -8.10 -8.59 2.03
CA ALA A 62 -8.99 -9.16 3.03
C ALA A 62 -8.51 -8.88 4.47
N LYS A 63 -7.20 -9.00 4.73
CA LYS A 63 -6.61 -8.69 6.04
C LYS A 63 -6.65 -7.19 6.35
N TYR A 64 -6.45 -6.35 5.33
CA TYR A 64 -6.47 -4.89 5.49
C TYR A 64 -7.89 -4.36 5.71
N GLU A 65 -8.88 -4.88 4.98
CA GLU A 65 -10.30 -4.58 5.19
C GLU A 65 -10.74 -4.98 6.59
N GLN A 66 -10.37 -6.19 7.04
CA GLN A 66 -10.65 -6.65 8.40
C GLN A 66 -9.98 -5.76 9.45
N PHE A 67 -8.69 -5.44 9.29
CA PHE A 67 -7.97 -4.54 10.19
C PHE A 67 -8.62 -3.16 10.27
N LEU A 68 -9.05 -2.59 9.14
CA LEU A 68 -9.74 -1.30 9.13
C LEU A 68 -11.10 -1.39 9.83
N ILE A 69 -11.88 -2.45 9.61
CA ILE A 69 -13.17 -2.65 10.29
C ILE A 69 -12.96 -2.79 11.81
N ASP A 70 -11.97 -3.58 12.23
CA ASP A 70 -11.68 -3.82 13.65
C ASP A 70 -11.13 -2.57 14.34
N THR A 71 -10.30 -1.79 13.65
CA THR A 71 -9.69 -0.56 14.18
C THR A 71 -10.63 0.64 14.14
N LEU A 72 -11.53 0.70 13.15
CA LEU A 72 -12.52 1.76 12.98
C LEU A 72 -13.90 1.37 13.55
N ARG A 73 -14.04 0.23 14.25
CA ARG A 73 -15.21 -0.02 15.09
C ARG A 73 -15.24 1.05 16.17
N PHE A 74 -16.00 2.11 15.89
CA PHE A 74 -16.37 3.11 16.88
C PHE A 74 -17.10 2.38 18.01
N PRO A 75 -16.78 2.65 19.28
CA PRO A 75 -17.56 2.11 20.38
C PRO A 75 -19.03 2.49 20.14
N GLU A 76 -19.91 1.50 20.16
CA GLU A 76 -21.35 1.77 20.22
C GLU A 76 -21.60 2.57 21.50
N GLU A 77 -22.17 3.77 21.37
CA GLU A 77 -22.59 4.62 22.50
C GLU A 77 -23.62 3.91 23.39
#